data_AF-A0A170ZBA2-F1
#
_entry.id   AF-A0A170ZBA2-F1
#
_cell.length_a   1.000
_cell.length_b   1.000
_cell.length_c   1.000
_cell.angle_alpha   90.00
_cell.angle_beta   90.00
_cell.angle_gamma   90.00
#
_symmetry.space_group_name_H-M   'P 1'
#
loop_
_entity.id
_entity.type
_entity.pdbx_description
1 polymer ?
#
loop_
_entity_poly.entity_id
_entity_poly.type
_entity_poly.pdbx_seq_one_letter_code
_entity_poly.pdbx_strand_id
1 'polypeptide(L)'
;MQIIVSESHSPSFNLASEQFLLTERPCDVLFFYINDPCVVLGRNQNIYAEVNLPYCLSESIQIVRRLSGGGAVYHDSGNINFCFIATKASNPLDYNPLSEIVSVLSSLGVKTSVGIRKDLYLNQKKITGTAVHSSGTHVLFHGTLLYDTNLDALETALTSPHITESKAVKSVRSKVTNIRQESESLKNMGPIGFLQQLASQFSKRYFSGIKHFSSEETESIYDLQTERYNTWEWNWAQSPKAIVEHTTELNGEFLSLSLSIEKGVICHVGNKCPEALKVKLLGKKLSDLF
;
A
#
# COMPACT_ATOMS: atom_id res chain seq x y z
N MET A 1 -18.20 6.28 16.13
CA MET A 1 -17.37 6.27 14.92
C MET A 1 -17.20 7.71 14.43
N GLN A 2 -15.98 8.23 14.42
CA GLN A 2 -15.65 9.48 13.74
C GLN A 2 -15.30 9.20 12.28
N ILE A 3 -15.55 10.15 11.37
CA ILE A 3 -15.18 10.02 9.97
C ILE A 3 -14.17 11.10 9.64
N ILE A 4 -13.03 10.72 9.08
CA ILE A 4 -11.96 11.64 8.67
C ILE A 4 -11.64 11.39 7.21
N VAL A 5 -11.47 12.45 6.44
CA VAL A 5 -10.98 12.37 5.06
C VAL A 5 -9.65 13.14 5.01
N SER A 6 -8.58 12.49 4.54
CA SER A 6 -7.31 13.17 4.36
C SER A 6 -7.38 14.17 3.21
N GLU A 7 -6.80 15.35 3.43
CA GLU A 7 -6.56 16.34 2.39
C GLU A 7 -5.23 16.13 1.67
N SER A 8 -4.36 15.27 2.22
CA SER A 8 -3.05 14.96 1.65
C SER A 8 -3.12 13.77 0.71
N HIS A 9 -2.40 13.89 -0.42
CA HIS A 9 -2.16 12.79 -1.35
C HIS A 9 -0.81 12.09 -1.10
N SER A 10 -0.03 12.54 -0.13
CA SER A 10 1.25 11.91 0.19
C SER A 10 1.02 10.54 0.85
N PRO A 11 1.53 9.44 0.27
CA PRO A 11 1.35 8.11 0.84
C PRO A 11 2.06 7.94 2.18
N SER A 12 3.22 8.57 2.37
CA SER A 12 3.91 8.52 3.67
C SER A 12 3.15 9.31 4.75
N PHE A 13 2.54 10.45 4.39
CA PHE A 13 1.68 11.19 5.32
C PHE A 13 0.46 10.35 5.70
N ASN A 14 -0.26 9.79 4.71
CA ASN A 14 -1.48 9.03 4.98
C ASN A 14 -1.22 7.76 5.82
N LEU A 15 -0.08 7.07 5.60
CA LEU A 15 0.32 5.95 6.46
C LEU A 15 0.74 6.41 7.88
N ALA A 16 1.35 7.59 8.01
CA ALA A 16 1.59 8.20 9.31
C ALA A 16 0.28 8.57 10.02
N SER A 17 -0.72 9.08 9.29
CA SER A 17 -2.07 9.34 9.81
C SER A 17 -2.75 8.07 10.29
N GLU A 18 -2.65 6.95 9.56
CA GLU A 18 -3.17 5.66 10.02
C GLU A 18 -2.56 5.27 11.37
N GLN A 19 -1.24 5.42 11.51
CA GLN A 19 -0.55 5.11 12.76
C GLN A 19 -0.96 6.04 13.89
N PHE A 20 -0.99 7.35 13.65
CA PHE A 20 -1.40 8.35 14.63
C PHE A 20 -2.82 8.06 15.16
N LEU A 21 -3.76 7.79 14.25
CA LEU A 21 -5.13 7.44 14.60
C LEU A 21 -5.20 6.11 15.37
N LEU A 22 -4.32 5.16 15.06
CA LEU A 22 -4.25 3.86 15.75
C LEU A 22 -3.69 3.97 17.17
N THR A 23 -2.79 4.91 17.46
CA THR A 23 -2.12 5.01 18.77
C THR A 23 -2.70 6.08 19.67
N GLU A 24 -3.10 7.24 19.12
CA GLU A 24 -3.45 8.42 19.91
C GLU A 24 -4.96 8.62 20.10
N ARG A 25 -5.81 8.02 19.26
CA ARG A 25 -7.25 8.25 19.34
C ARG A 25 -7.92 7.30 20.34
N PRO A 26 -8.76 7.82 21.26
CA PRO A 26 -9.47 7.00 22.23
C PRO A 26 -10.79 6.41 21.69
N CYS A 27 -11.12 6.64 20.42
CA CYS A 27 -12.42 6.30 19.83
C CYS A 27 -12.29 5.69 18.44
N ASP A 28 -13.32 4.96 18.01
CA ASP A 28 -13.32 4.35 16.68
C ASP A 28 -13.38 5.41 15.57
N VAL A 29 -12.53 5.24 14.55
CA VAL A 29 -12.37 6.15 13.40
C VAL A 29 -12.51 5.38 12.08
N LEU A 30 -13.26 5.96 11.15
CA LEU A 30 -13.26 5.61 9.74
C LEU A 30 -12.50 6.70 8.98
N PHE A 31 -11.32 6.35 8.49
CA PHE A 31 -10.43 7.25 7.77
C PHE A 31 -10.40 6.90 6.28
N PHE A 32 -10.51 7.91 5.41
CA PHE A 32 -10.40 7.75 3.97
C PHE A 32 -9.30 8.63 3.39
N TYR A 33 -8.63 8.15 2.36
CA TYR A 33 -7.63 8.94 1.63
C TYR A 33 -7.39 8.40 0.21
N ILE A 34 -6.79 9.24 -0.62
CA ILE A 34 -6.27 8.90 -1.96
C ILE A 34 -4.80 9.23 -1.95
N ASN A 35 -3.95 8.37 -2.51
CA ASN A 35 -2.52 8.64 -2.63
C ASN A 35 -2.15 9.02 -4.07
N ASP A 36 -1.10 9.82 -4.20
CA ASP A 36 -0.32 9.90 -5.44
C ASP A 36 0.31 8.54 -5.79
N PRO A 37 0.74 8.31 -7.05
CA PRO A 37 1.28 7.04 -7.50
C PRO A 37 2.33 6.44 -6.56
N CYS A 38 2.01 5.28 -5.98
CA CYS A 38 2.90 4.60 -5.05
C CYS A 38 2.69 3.09 -5.01
N VAL A 39 3.73 2.39 -4.58
CA VAL A 39 3.65 0.99 -4.14
C VAL A 39 3.70 0.96 -2.62
N VAL A 40 2.67 0.38 -2.02
CA VAL A 40 2.59 0.15 -0.57
C VAL A 40 2.92 -1.30 -0.26
N LEU A 41 4.12 -1.53 0.27
CA LEU A 41 4.62 -2.82 0.71
C LEU A 41 4.01 -3.23 2.05
N GLY A 42 3.70 -4.52 2.19
CA GLY A 42 3.39 -5.12 3.47
C GLY A 42 4.60 -5.15 4.40
N ARG A 43 4.34 -5.17 5.72
CA ARG A 43 5.38 -5.06 6.78
C ARG A 43 6.59 -5.97 6.58
N ASN A 44 6.36 -7.22 6.14
CA ASN A 44 7.37 -8.29 6.06
C ASN A 44 7.68 -8.72 4.61
N GLN A 45 7.35 -7.89 3.63
CA GLN A 45 7.64 -8.18 2.22
C GLN A 45 9.05 -7.75 1.83
N ASN A 46 9.60 -8.43 0.84
CA ASN A 46 10.86 -8.06 0.24
C ASN A 46 10.59 -7.16 -0.98
N ILE A 47 11.13 -5.94 -0.94
CA ILE A 47 10.96 -4.97 -2.03
C ILE A 47 11.45 -5.49 -3.39
N TYR A 48 12.57 -6.22 -3.42
CA TYR A 48 13.19 -6.72 -4.66
C TYR A 48 12.38 -7.84 -5.31
N ALA A 49 11.62 -8.60 -4.52
CA ALA A 49 10.76 -9.67 -5.04
C ALA A 49 9.41 -9.13 -5.56
N GLU A 50 8.95 -8.01 -5.04
CA GLU A 50 7.57 -7.55 -5.20
C GLU A 50 7.44 -6.33 -6.10
N VAL A 51 8.50 -5.53 -6.25
CA VAL A 51 8.44 -4.23 -6.94
C VAL A 51 9.33 -4.22 -8.17
N ASN A 52 8.80 -3.71 -9.26
CA ASN A 52 9.59 -3.33 -10.42
C ASN A 52 10.33 -2.01 -10.13
N LEU A 53 11.49 -2.14 -9.47
CA LEU A 53 12.28 -0.98 -9.04
C LEU A 53 12.68 -0.04 -10.19
N PRO A 54 13.21 -0.52 -11.33
CA PRO A 54 13.54 0.36 -12.45
C PRO A 54 12.34 1.19 -12.91
N TYR A 55 11.20 0.53 -13.13
CA TYR A 55 9.97 1.21 -13.57
C TYR A 55 9.51 2.25 -12.53
N CYS A 56 9.39 1.85 -11.26
CA CYS A 56 8.88 2.74 -10.23
C CYS A 56 9.76 3.98 -10.03
N LEU A 57 11.08 3.80 -10.05
CA LEU A 57 12.01 4.94 -9.92
C LEU A 57 11.95 5.87 -11.13
N SER A 58 11.89 5.33 -12.35
CA SER A 58 11.78 6.13 -13.59
C SER A 58 10.49 6.95 -13.67
N GLU A 59 9.38 6.40 -13.18
CA GLU A 59 8.07 7.06 -13.18
C GLU A 59 7.80 7.87 -11.89
N SER A 60 8.81 8.02 -11.02
CA SER A 60 8.68 8.70 -9.72
C SER A 60 7.56 8.14 -8.82
N ILE A 61 7.26 6.84 -8.96
CA ILE A 61 6.31 6.10 -8.13
C ILE A 61 6.97 5.85 -6.77
N GLN A 62 6.36 6.40 -5.72
CA GLN A 62 6.91 6.27 -4.37
C GLN A 62 6.80 4.83 -3.85
N ILE A 63 7.77 4.37 -3.07
CA ILE A 63 7.74 3.05 -2.44
C ILE A 63 7.72 3.23 -0.93
N VAL A 64 6.58 2.89 -0.32
CA VAL A 64 6.36 3.03 1.13
C VAL A 64 5.98 1.69 1.74
N ARG A 65 6.19 1.55 3.06
CA ARG A 65 5.85 0.35 3.82
C ARG A 65 4.82 0.64 4.90
N ARG A 66 3.78 -0.18 4.98
CA ARG A 66 2.74 -0.06 6.01
C ARG A 66 3.02 -0.93 7.24
N LEU A 67 2.30 -0.66 8.34
CA LEU A 67 2.38 -1.44 9.59
C LEU A 67 1.78 -2.84 9.47
N SER A 68 0.74 -3.00 8.66
CA SER A 68 0.03 -4.26 8.48
C SER A 68 0.82 -5.25 7.59
N GLY A 69 0.52 -6.53 7.77
CA GLY A 69 1.02 -7.59 6.89
C GLY A 69 0.31 -7.61 5.53
N GLY A 70 0.45 -8.71 4.80
CA GLY A 70 -0.17 -8.91 3.48
C GLY A 70 0.76 -8.58 2.31
N GLY A 71 0.19 -8.57 1.11
CA GLY A 71 0.89 -8.36 -0.17
C GLY A 71 1.14 -6.89 -0.52
N ALA A 72 1.82 -6.66 -1.64
CA ALA A 72 2.10 -5.32 -2.14
C ALA A 72 0.89 -4.84 -2.95
N VAL A 73 0.58 -3.56 -2.86
CA VAL A 73 -0.51 -2.92 -3.61
C VAL A 73 0.00 -1.65 -4.27
N TYR A 74 -0.57 -1.31 -5.43
CA TYR A 74 -0.30 -0.07 -6.13
C TYR A 74 -1.47 0.88 -5.91
N HIS A 75 -1.18 2.13 -5.58
CA HIS A 75 -2.15 3.21 -5.51
C HIS A 75 -1.84 4.25 -6.56
N ASP A 76 -2.89 4.92 -7.02
CA ASP A 76 -2.87 6.16 -7.78
C ASP A 76 -4.11 6.98 -7.41
N SER A 77 -4.36 8.08 -8.12
CA SER A 77 -5.53 8.94 -7.90
C SER A 77 -6.87 8.23 -8.17
N GLY A 78 -6.86 7.08 -8.85
CA GLY A 78 -8.01 6.22 -9.09
C GLY A 78 -8.27 5.19 -7.99
N ASN A 79 -7.40 5.09 -6.99
CA ASN A 79 -7.51 4.15 -5.87
C ASN A 79 -7.97 4.85 -4.59
N ILE A 80 -9.13 4.45 -4.06
CA ILE A 80 -9.63 4.96 -2.78
C ILE A 80 -9.18 4.04 -1.64
N ASN A 81 -8.60 4.59 -0.59
CA ASN A 81 -8.25 3.86 0.62
C ASN A 81 -9.24 4.13 1.74
N PHE A 82 -9.53 3.10 2.52
CA PHE A 82 -10.38 3.19 3.69
C PHE A 82 -9.75 2.44 4.87
N CYS A 83 -9.91 2.96 6.07
CA CYS A 83 -9.36 2.42 7.29
C CYS A 83 -10.41 2.49 8.40
N PHE A 84 -10.81 1.33 8.91
CA PHE A 84 -11.57 1.21 10.14
C PHE A 84 -10.60 0.95 11.28
N ILE A 85 -10.52 1.90 12.21
CA ILE A 85 -9.66 1.86 13.38
C ILE A 85 -10.58 1.76 14.57
N ALA A 86 -10.51 0.64 15.29
CA ALA A 86 -11.43 0.33 16.39
C ALA A 86 -10.67 0.00 17.68
N THR A 87 -11.24 0.40 18.81
CA THR A 87 -10.80 -0.02 20.15
C THR A 87 -11.15 -1.50 20.37
N LYS A 88 -10.26 -2.31 20.95
CA LYS A 88 -10.51 -3.74 21.24
C LYS A 88 -11.60 -3.99 22.29
N ALA A 89 -11.99 -2.94 23.02
CA ALA A 89 -13.10 -2.98 23.97
C ALA A 89 -14.46 -3.07 23.25
N SER A 90 -14.56 -2.61 22.00
CA SER A 90 -15.68 -3.00 21.12
C SER A 90 -15.41 -4.42 20.63
N ASN A 91 -16.36 -5.33 20.85
CA ASN A 91 -16.17 -6.78 20.68
C ASN A 91 -15.60 -7.11 19.27
N PRO A 92 -14.30 -7.45 19.12
CA PRO A 92 -13.64 -7.49 17.81
C PRO A 92 -14.16 -8.63 16.92
N LEU A 93 -14.84 -9.61 17.52
CA LEU A 93 -15.37 -10.80 16.85
C LEU A 93 -16.65 -10.52 16.05
N ASP A 94 -17.40 -9.45 16.38
CA ASP A 94 -18.67 -9.11 15.72
C ASP A 94 -18.53 -7.96 14.71
N TYR A 95 -17.47 -7.16 14.80
CA TYR A 95 -17.26 -6.05 13.88
C TYR A 95 -16.63 -6.54 12.58
N ASN A 96 -17.39 -6.46 11.48
CA ASN A 96 -16.93 -6.78 10.14
C ASN A 96 -16.86 -5.51 9.27
N PRO A 97 -15.74 -4.76 9.31
CA PRO A 97 -15.53 -3.56 8.49
C PRO A 97 -15.87 -3.74 7.01
N LEU A 98 -15.61 -4.94 6.48
CA LEU A 98 -15.84 -5.23 5.06
C LEU A 98 -17.33 -5.28 4.71
N SER A 99 -18.19 -5.76 5.60
CA SER A 99 -19.64 -5.78 5.34
C SER A 99 -20.22 -4.36 5.30
N GLU A 100 -19.61 -3.41 6.01
CA GLU A 100 -20.01 -2.01 5.95
C GLU A 100 -19.70 -1.39 4.59
N ILE A 101 -18.52 -1.68 4.02
CA ILE A 101 -18.16 -1.28 2.65
C ILE A 101 -19.11 -1.91 1.64
N VAL A 102 -19.41 -3.21 1.76
CA VAL A 102 -20.38 -3.91 0.88
C VAL A 102 -21.75 -3.23 0.93
N SER A 103 -22.24 -2.90 2.13
CA SER A 103 -23.53 -2.24 2.33
C SER A 103 -23.59 -0.87 1.64
N VAL A 104 -22.53 -0.05 1.81
CA VAL A 104 -22.45 1.27 1.17
C VAL A 104 -22.29 1.16 -0.35
N LEU A 105 -21.46 0.25 -0.85
CA LEU A 105 -21.35 0.02 -2.30
C LEU A 105 -22.68 -0.42 -2.92
N SER A 106 -23.42 -1.29 -2.23
CA SER A 106 -24.74 -1.76 -2.65
C SER A 106 -25.75 -0.60 -2.74
N SER A 107 -25.72 0.35 -1.81
CA SER A 107 -26.59 1.54 -1.86
C SER A 107 -26.25 2.49 -3.02
N LEU A 108 -25.04 2.40 -3.56
CA LEU A 108 -24.59 3.11 -4.77
C LEU A 108 -24.83 2.30 -6.06
N GLY A 109 -25.47 1.13 -5.96
CA GLY A 109 -25.78 0.25 -7.09
C GLY A 109 -24.67 -0.74 -7.45
N VAL A 110 -23.59 -0.83 -6.66
CA VAL A 110 -22.46 -1.74 -6.90
C VAL A 110 -22.60 -2.99 -6.03
N LYS A 111 -23.04 -4.09 -6.66
CA LYS A 111 -23.18 -5.39 -5.97
C LYS A 111 -21.86 -6.14 -5.99
N THR A 112 -21.32 -6.41 -4.81
CA THR A 112 -20.04 -7.12 -4.63
C THR A 112 -20.22 -8.44 -3.90
N SER A 113 -19.27 -9.36 -4.09
CA SER A 113 -19.17 -10.59 -3.32
C SER A 113 -17.88 -10.60 -2.50
N VAL A 114 -17.94 -11.15 -1.28
CA VAL A 114 -16.79 -11.29 -0.39
C VAL A 114 -16.09 -12.61 -0.65
N GLY A 115 -14.78 -12.58 -0.93
CA GLY A 115 -13.95 -13.78 -1.03
C GLY A 115 -13.43 -14.25 0.33
N ILE A 116 -12.86 -15.46 0.34
CA ILE A 116 -12.35 -16.14 1.56
C ILE A 116 -11.33 -15.28 2.33
N ARG A 117 -10.54 -14.48 1.62
CA ARG A 117 -9.48 -13.64 2.21
C ARG A 117 -9.93 -12.23 2.60
N LYS A 118 -11.24 -12.00 2.72
CA LYS A 118 -11.81 -10.67 2.99
C LYS A 118 -11.44 -9.64 1.89
N ASP A 119 -11.40 -10.11 0.65
CA ASP A 119 -11.34 -9.27 -0.54
C ASP A 119 -12.76 -9.13 -1.14
N LEU A 120 -13.06 -8.01 -1.80
CA LEU A 120 -14.29 -7.83 -2.57
C LEU A 120 -14.06 -8.08 -4.06
N TYR A 121 -15.07 -8.67 -4.67
CA TYR A 121 -15.12 -8.97 -6.09
C TYR A 121 -16.35 -8.33 -6.71
N LEU A 122 -16.17 -7.76 -7.89
CA LEU A 122 -17.22 -7.28 -8.78
C LEU A 122 -17.11 -8.05 -10.09
N ASN A 123 -18.18 -8.71 -10.51
CA ASN A 123 -18.18 -9.58 -11.70
C ASN A 123 -17.00 -10.59 -11.71
N GLN A 124 -16.75 -11.23 -10.56
CA GLN A 124 -15.66 -12.20 -10.31
C GLN A 124 -14.22 -11.64 -10.42
N LYS A 125 -14.05 -10.33 -10.59
CA LYS A 125 -12.74 -9.66 -10.60
C LYS A 125 -12.55 -8.91 -9.29
N LYS A 126 -11.35 -8.99 -8.71
CA LYS A 126 -11.02 -8.37 -7.43
C LYS A 126 -10.99 -6.84 -7.58
N ILE A 127 -11.62 -6.13 -6.65
CA ILE A 127 -11.65 -4.66 -6.62
C ILE A 127 -11.06 -4.05 -5.34
N THR A 128 -10.66 -4.88 -4.37
CA THR A 128 -10.06 -4.42 -3.10
C THR A 128 -8.88 -5.28 -2.72
N GLY A 129 -7.85 -4.74 -2.07
CA GLY A 129 -6.94 -5.52 -1.22
C GLY A 129 -7.12 -5.10 0.24
N THR A 130 -7.25 -6.04 1.17
CA THR A 130 -7.41 -5.72 2.60
C THR A 130 -6.26 -6.27 3.45
N ALA A 131 -6.00 -5.60 4.57
CA ALA A 131 -5.04 -6.06 5.57
C ALA A 131 -5.45 -5.58 6.97
N VAL A 132 -4.92 -6.26 7.98
CA VAL A 132 -5.21 -5.99 9.39
C VAL A 132 -3.91 -5.82 10.16
N HIS A 133 -3.91 -4.87 11.09
CA HIS A 133 -2.85 -4.69 12.08
C HIS A 133 -3.49 -4.51 13.46
N SER A 134 -2.93 -5.15 14.48
CA SER A 134 -3.37 -5.01 15.86
C SER A 134 -2.24 -4.40 16.68
N SER A 135 -2.49 -3.29 17.36
CA SER A 135 -1.51 -2.60 18.21
C SER A 135 -2.14 -2.29 19.56
N GLY A 136 -1.54 -2.76 20.66
CA GLY A 136 -2.03 -2.49 22.01
C GLY A 136 -3.52 -2.78 22.18
N THR A 137 -4.29 -1.74 22.44
CA THR A 137 -5.76 -1.75 22.61
C THR A 137 -6.55 -1.46 21.34
N HIS A 138 -5.92 -1.30 20.17
CA HIS A 138 -6.60 -0.97 18.92
C HIS A 138 -6.35 -1.98 17.80
N VAL A 139 -7.26 -2.00 16.83
CA VAL A 139 -7.16 -2.77 15.59
C VAL A 139 -7.40 -1.84 14.41
N LEU A 140 -6.50 -1.89 13.44
CA LEU A 140 -6.62 -1.27 12.13
C LEU A 140 -7.03 -2.34 11.12
N PHE A 141 -8.19 -2.18 10.50
CA PHE A 141 -8.57 -2.84 9.27
C PHE A 141 -8.53 -1.81 8.16
N HIS A 142 -7.71 -2.01 7.14
CA HIS A 142 -7.72 -1.13 5.98
C HIS A 142 -7.84 -1.90 4.67
N GLY A 143 -8.23 -1.18 3.65
CA GLY A 143 -8.20 -1.71 2.31
C GLY A 143 -8.27 -0.64 1.24
N THR A 144 -8.13 -1.12 0.03
CA THR A 144 -8.23 -0.32 -1.18
C THR A 144 -9.57 -0.57 -1.87
N LEU A 145 -10.00 0.36 -2.70
CA LEU A 145 -11.07 0.24 -3.68
C LEU A 145 -10.52 0.74 -5.02
N LEU A 146 -10.30 -0.18 -5.95
CA LEU A 146 -9.92 0.12 -7.33
C LEU A 146 -11.13 0.75 -8.02
N TYR A 147 -11.17 2.08 -8.03
CA TYR A 147 -12.29 2.80 -8.61
C TYR A 147 -12.02 3.10 -10.08
N ASP A 148 -10.87 3.70 -10.38
CA ASP A 148 -10.45 4.11 -11.73
C ASP A 148 -8.92 4.11 -11.87
N THR A 149 -8.26 3.11 -11.27
CA THR A 149 -6.80 2.97 -11.24
C THR A 149 -6.25 2.56 -12.61
N ASN A 150 -5.06 3.04 -12.97
CA ASN A 150 -4.32 2.53 -14.12
C ASN A 150 -3.85 1.09 -13.84
N LEU A 151 -4.60 0.10 -14.34
CA LEU A 151 -4.35 -1.31 -14.09
C LEU A 151 -3.07 -1.82 -14.76
N ASP A 152 -2.64 -1.21 -15.87
CA ASP A 152 -1.39 -1.56 -16.54
C ASP A 152 -0.17 -1.07 -15.73
N ALA A 153 -0.25 0.14 -15.19
CA ALA A 153 0.77 0.67 -14.27
C ALA A 153 0.83 -0.17 -12.97
N LEU A 154 -0.33 -0.58 -12.43
CA LEU A 154 -0.42 -1.49 -11.29
C LEU A 154 0.28 -2.81 -11.59
N GLU A 155 -0.01 -3.44 -12.72
CA GLU A 155 0.59 -4.73 -13.09
C GLU A 155 2.10 -4.60 -13.27
N THR A 156 2.55 -3.54 -13.95
CA THR A 156 3.96 -3.27 -14.22
C THR A 156 4.73 -2.99 -12.94
N ALA A 157 4.21 -2.11 -12.07
CA ALA A 157 4.85 -1.72 -10.81
C ALA A 157 5.04 -2.89 -9.84
N LEU A 158 4.09 -3.84 -9.83
CA LEU A 158 4.11 -4.99 -8.93
C LEU A 158 4.80 -6.22 -9.51
N THR A 159 5.38 -6.14 -10.71
CA THR A 159 6.04 -7.26 -11.39
C THR A 159 7.54 -7.05 -11.42
N SER A 160 8.22 -7.51 -10.37
CA SER A 160 9.68 -7.41 -10.29
C SER A 160 10.34 -8.12 -11.49
N PRO A 161 11.29 -7.47 -12.19
CA PRO A 161 12.07 -8.10 -13.24
C PRO A 161 13.18 -9.02 -12.67
N HIS A 162 13.35 -9.03 -11.34
CA HIS A 162 14.44 -9.75 -10.70
C HIS A 162 14.00 -11.12 -10.16
N ILE A 163 14.82 -12.13 -10.41
CA ILE A 163 14.72 -13.39 -9.69
C ILE A 163 15.26 -13.15 -8.29
N THR A 164 14.39 -13.31 -7.30
CA THR A 164 14.72 -13.04 -5.90
C THR A 164 14.49 -14.26 -5.04
N GLU A 165 15.53 -14.70 -4.33
CA GLU A 165 15.41 -15.71 -3.29
C GLU A 165 15.27 -15.03 -1.91
N SER A 166 14.12 -15.23 -1.26
CA SER A 166 13.85 -14.67 0.07
C SER A 166 12.80 -15.49 0.84
N LYS A 167 12.85 -15.41 2.18
CA LYS A 167 11.84 -15.97 3.10
C LYS A 167 10.64 -15.03 3.33
N ALA A 168 10.56 -13.93 2.59
CA ALA A 168 9.53 -12.92 2.75
C ALA A 168 8.13 -13.40 2.34
N VAL A 169 7.10 -12.72 2.84
CA VAL A 169 5.71 -12.97 2.44
C VAL A 169 5.53 -12.57 0.98
N LYS A 170 5.10 -13.51 0.14
CA LYS A 170 4.83 -13.28 -1.29
C LYS A 170 3.41 -12.75 -1.51
N SER A 171 3.24 -11.86 -2.49
CA SER A 171 1.90 -11.47 -2.94
C SER A 171 1.16 -12.63 -3.61
N VAL A 172 -0.17 -12.62 -3.53
CA VAL A 172 -1.04 -13.52 -4.30
C VAL A 172 -1.70 -12.73 -5.40
N ARG A 173 -1.38 -13.08 -6.65
CA ARG A 173 -1.93 -12.45 -7.84
C ARG A 173 -3.41 -12.79 -7.99
N SER A 174 -4.18 -11.83 -8.49
CA SER A 174 -5.62 -11.97 -8.74
C SER A 174 -5.98 -11.11 -9.94
N LYS A 175 -6.95 -11.56 -10.74
CA LYS A 175 -7.52 -10.72 -11.80
C LYS A 175 -8.28 -9.56 -11.16
N VAL A 176 -7.94 -8.33 -11.52
CA VAL A 176 -8.51 -7.11 -10.95
C VAL A 176 -9.38 -6.36 -11.96
N THR A 177 -10.20 -5.42 -11.48
CA THR A 177 -10.95 -4.48 -12.31
C THR A 177 -11.24 -3.19 -11.56
N ASN A 178 -11.73 -2.18 -12.26
CA ASN A 178 -12.15 -0.90 -11.72
C ASN A 178 -13.67 -0.86 -11.54
N ILE A 179 -14.13 -0.33 -10.40
CA ILE A 179 -15.55 -0.13 -10.11
C ILE A 179 -16.20 0.77 -11.17
N ARG A 180 -15.52 1.85 -11.59
CA ARG A 180 -16.05 2.81 -12.58
C ARG A 180 -16.36 2.16 -13.92
N GLN A 181 -15.54 1.19 -14.35
CA GLN A 181 -15.72 0.48 -15.61
C GLN A 181 -16.92 -0.49 -15.57
N GLU A 182 -17.16 -1.11 -14.42
CA GLU A 182 -18.14 -2.19 -14.25
C GLU A 182 -19.47 -1.68 -13.67
N SER A 183 -19.57 -0.39 -13.32
CA SER A 183 -20.75 0.23 -12.69
C SER A 183 -21.36 1.33 -13.56
N GLU A 184 -22.53 1.04 -14.12
CA GLU A 184 -23.29 1.99 -14.94
C GLU A 184 -23.73 3.24 -14.15
N SER A 185 -24.01 3.10 -12.84
CA SER A 185 -24.40 4.23 -11.98
C SER A 185 -23.23 5.16 -11.65
N LEU A 186 -21.98 4.68 -11.72
CA LEU A 186 -20.80 5.42 -11.30
C LEU A 186 -19.87 5.83 -12.45
N LYS A 187 -20.07 5.31 -13.68
CA LYS A 187 -19.16 5.55 -14.82
C LYS A 187 -18.85 7.03 -15.12
N ASN A 188 -19.78 7.94 -14.83
CA ASN A 188 -19.65 9.37 -15.09
C ASN A 188 -19.05 10.17 -13.91
N MET A 189 -18.70 9.50 -12.81
CA MET A 189 -18.17 10.13 -11.60
C MET A 189 -16.66 9.92 -11.51
N GLY A 190 -15.91 10.97 -11.16
CA GLY A 190 -14.48 10.87 -10.90
C GLY A 190 -14.16 10.32 -9.51
N PRO A 191 -12.91 9.92 -9.23
CA PRO A 191 -12.50 9.33 -7.95
C PRO A 191 -12.83 10.19 -6.73
N ILE A 192 -12.60 11.51 -6.80
CA ILE A 192 -12.92 12.45 -5.72
C ILE A 192 -14.43 12.46 -5.43
N GLY A 193 -15.25 12.50 -6.48
CA GLY A 193 -16.71 12.45 -6.34
C GLY A 193 -17.17 11.15 -5.70
N PHE A 194 -16.55 10.03 -6.08
CA PHE A 194 -16.85 8.73 -5.48
C PHE A 194 -16.47 8.66 -4.00
N LEU A 195 -15.28 9.16 -3.63
CA LEU A 195 -14.86 9.30 -2.23
C LEU A 195 -15.84 10.15 -1.42
N GLN A 196 -16.26 11.30 -1.95
CA GLN A 196 -17.25 12.17 -1.30
C GLN A 196 -18.59 11.45 -1.10
N GLN A 197 -19.05 10.67 -2.08
CA GLN A 197 -20.26 9.87 -1.92
C GLN A 197 -20.10 8.77 -0.87
N LEU A 198 -18.99 8.05 -0.86
CA LEU A 198 -18.69 7.05 0.18
C LEU A 198 -18.73 7.70 1.57
N ALA A 199 -17.98 8.78 1.77
CA ALA A 199 -17.93 9.49 3.04
C ALA A 199 -19.30 10.03 3.47
N SER A 200 -20.11 10.53 2.53
CA SER A 200 -21.48 10.99 2.79
C SER A 200 -22.40 9.85 3.23
N GLN A 201 -22.33 8.68 2.60
CA GLN A 201 -23.13 7.51 2.99
C GLN A 201 -22.78 7.03 4.40
N PHE A 202 -21.49 6.99 4.73
CA PHE A 202 -21.04 6.66 6.09
C PHE A 202 -21.42 7.73 7.12
N SER A 203 -21.35 9.01 6.74
CA SER A 203 -21.77 10.12 7.60
C SER A 203 -23.23 10.01 8.00
N LYS A 204 -24.12 9.71 7.04
CA LYS A 204 -25.54 9.44 7.31
C LYS A 204 -25.71 8.20 8.20
N ARG A 205 -24.99 7.12 7.92
CA ARG A 205 -25.09 5.85 8.64
C ARG A 205 -24.69 5.96 10.11
N TYR A 206 -23.63 6.69 10.42
CA TYR A 206 -23.14 6.85 11.79
C TYR A 206 -23.62 8.12 12.49
N PHE A 207 -24.48 8.91 11.84
CA PHE A 207 -24.91 10.23 12.33
C PHE A 207 -23.73 11.11 12.77
N SER A 208 -22.66 11.09 11.96
CA SER A 208 -21.36 11.67 12.29
C SER A 208 -20.89 12.55 11.14
N GLY A 209 -20.50 13.79 11.42
CA GLY A 209 -19.95 14.69 10.41
C GLY A 209 -18.56 14.25 9.95
N ILE A 210 -18.16 14.69 8.74
CA ILE A 210 -16.78 14.54 8.26
C ILE A 210 -15.92 15.55 9.01
N LYS A 211 -14.82 15.05 9.59
CA LYS A 211 -13.82 15.83 10.33
C LYS A 211 -12.51 15.90 9.56
N HIS A 212 -11.70 16.88 9.93
CA HIS A 212 -10.33 17.08 9.46
C HIS A 212 -9.38 17.01 10.66
N PHE A 213 -8.10 16.76 10.41
CA PHE A 213 -7.08 16.84 11.45
C PHE A 213 -6.95 18.28 11.96
N SER A 214 -6.73 18.46 13.27
CA SER A 214 -6.31 19.77 13.78
C SER A 214 -4.88 20.10 13.35
N SER A 215 -4.46 21.35 13.54
CA SER A 215 -3.08 21.75 13.25
C SER A 215 -2.06 20.96 14.08
N GLU A 216 -2.34 20.74 15.36
CA GLU A 216 -1.47 19.99 16.28
C GLU A 216 -1.40 18.50 15.92
N GLU A 217 -2.53 17.91 15.51
CA GLU A 217 -2.58 16.53 15.02
C GLU A 217 -1.78 16.41 13.71
N THR A 218 -1.92 17.39 12.83
CA THR A 218 -1.20 17.44 11.55
C THR A 218 0.32 17.52 11.76
N GLU A 219 0.77 18.36 12.71
CA GLU A 219 2.19 18.45 13.09
C GLU A 219 2.72 17.10 13.63
N SER A 220 1.96 16.47 14.53
CA SER A 220 2.32 15.13 15.07
C SER A 220 2.41 14.05 13.98
N ILE A 221 1.54 14.15 12.95
CA ILE A 221 1.58 13.24 11.79
C ILE A 221 2.82 13.52 10.94
N TYR A 222 3.21 14.78 10.75
CA TYR A 222 4.44 15.13 10.02
C TYR A 222 5.70 14.64 10.73
N ASP A 223 5.73 14.69 12.06
CA ASP A 223 6.81 14.12 12.86
C ASP A 223 6.91 12.60 12.62
N LEU A 224 5.80 11.88 12.76
CA LEU A 224 5.75 10.43 12.48
C LEU A 224 6.12 10.09 11.03
N GLN A 225 5.72 10.93 10.07
CA GLN A 225 6.08 10.78 8.67
C GLN A 225 7.60 10.88 8.50
N THR A 226 8.22 11.89 9.10
CA THR A 226 9.65 12.16 9.00
C THR A 226 10.48 11.09 9.71
N GLU A 227 10.09 10.72 10.92
CA GLU A 227 10.81 9.75 11.76
C GLU A 227 10.70 8.31 11.25
N ARG A 228 9.67 7.99 10.44
CA ARG A 228 9.43 6.62 9.99
C ARG A 228 9.16 6.52 8.49
N TYR A 229 8.06 7.07 8.02
CA TYR A 229 7.53 6.75 6.68
C TYR A 229 8.32 7.38 5.52
N ASN A 230 9.20 8.34 5.80
CA ASN A 230 10.16 8.89 4.85
C ASN A 230 11.57 8.26 4.97
N THR A 231 11.78 7.33 5.91
CA THR A 231 13.11 6.78 6.19
C THR A 231 13.45 5.56 5.33
N TRP A 232 14.73 5.41 5.00
CA TRP A 232 15.26 4.23 4.33
C TRP A 232 15.12 3.00 5.22
N GLU A 233 15.37 3.20 6.52
CA GLU A 233 15.35 2.21 7.58
C GLU A 233 14.00 1.48 7.64
N TRP A 234 12.92 2.21 7.39
CA TRP A 234 11.56 1.67 7.39
C TRP A 234 11.15 1.07 6.05
N ASN A 235 11.27 1.82 4.95
CA ASN A 235 10.71 1.40 3.68
C ASN A 235 11.55 0.30 3.01
N TRP A 236 12.88 0.38 3.14
CA TRP A 236 13.82 -0.48 2.43
C TRP A 236 14.51 -1.48 3.36
N ALA A 237 15.10 -0.99 4.45
CA ALA A 237 15.96 -1.81 5.30
C ALA A 237 15.20 -2.87 6.13
N GLN A 238 13.87 -2.75 6.25
CA GLN A 238 13.02 -3.78 6.82
C GLN A 238 12.84 -5.00 5.91
N SER A 239 13.22 -4.92 4.63
CA SER A 239 13.15 -6.08 3.73
C SER A 239 14.04 -7.20 4.26
N PRO A 240 13.54 -8.46 4.34
CA PRO A 240 14.37 -9.59 4.72
C PRO A 240 15.58 -9.75 3.81
N LYS A 241 16.64 -10.40 4.29
CA LYS A 241 17.79 -10.75 3.45
C LYS A 241 17.32 -11.42 2.16
N ALA A 242 17.94 -11.02 1.06
CA ALA A 242 17.66 -11.56 -0.27
C ALA A 242 18.92 -11.70 -1.09
N ILE A 243 18.88 -12.66 -2.01
CA ILE A 243 19.79 -12.72 -3.15
C ILE A 243 19.00 -12.26 -4.37
N VAL A 244 19.53 -11.27 -5.08
CA VAL A 244 18.94 -10.68 -6.28
C VAL A 244 19.85 -11.02 -7.45
N GLU A 245 19.30 -11.72 -8.44
CA GLU A 245 19.96 -11.92 -9.72
C GLU A 245 19.58 -10.80 -10.68
N HIS A 246 20.59 -10.15 -11.25
CA HIS A 246 20.42 -9.08 -12.22
C HIS A 246 21.34 -9.30 -13.41
N THR A 247 20.80 -9.17 -14.63
CA THR A 247 21.60 -9.22 -15.85
C THR A 247 21.66 -7.81 -16.44
N THR A 248 22.87 -7.36 -16.75
CA THR A 248 23.12 -6.07 -17.38
C THR A 248 24.11 -6.22 -18.54
N GLU A 249 24.12 -5.26 -19.46
CA GLU A 249 25.07 -5.23 -20.57
C GLU A 249 26.22 -4.28 -20.22
N LEU A 250 27.46 -4.76 -20.38
CA LEU A 250 28.66 -3.97 -20.19
C LEU A 250 29.58 -4.18 -21.40
N ASN A 251 29.84 -3.12 -22.16
CA ASN A 251 30.69 -3.14 -23.36
C ASN A 251 30.25 -4.16 -24.43
N GLY A 252 28.94 -4.39 -24.61
CA GLY A 252 28.42 -5.36 -25.59
C GLY A 252 28.36 -6.80 -25.09
N GLU A 253 28.74 -7.07 -23.83
CA GLU A 253 28.64 -8.40 -23.21
C GLU A 253 27.63 -8.39 -22.06
N PHE A 254 26.83 -9.47 -21.96
CA PHE A 254 25.90 -9.65 -20.85
C PHE A 254 26.62 -10.17 -19.61
N LEU A 255 26.50 -9.42 -18.52
CA LEU A 255 27.02 -9.77 -17.20
C LEU A 255 25.86 -10.12 -16.27
N SER A 256 25.87 -11.36 -15.76
CA SER A 256 24.97 -11.78 -14.68
C SER A 256 25.61 -11.52 -13.33
N LEU A 257 24.92 -10.72 -12.51
CA LEU A 257 25.31 -10.34 -11.16
C LEU A 257 24.40 -11.01 -10.15
N SER A 258 25.02 -11.66 -9.16
CA SER A 258 24.34 -12.17 -7.97
C SER A 258 24.66 -11.24 -6.80
N LEU A 259 23.65 -10.58 -6.25
CA LEU A 259 23.80 -9.56 -5.21
C LEU A 259 23.11 -10.02 -3.94
N SER A 260 23.86 -10.22 -2.85
CA SER A 260 23.28 -10.41 -1.52
C SER A 260 22.99 -9.06 -0.90
N ILE A 261 21.75 -8.87 -0.46
CA ILE A 261 21.27 -7.61 0.09
C ILE A 261 20.79 -7.82 1.53
N GLU A 262 21.31 -7.00 2.43
CA GLU A 262 20.91 -6.95 3.84
C GLU A 262 20.65 -5.50 4.24
N LYS A 263 19.53 -5.24 4.93
CA LYS A 263 19.13 -3.88 5.34
C LYS A 263 19.11 -2.86 4.19
N GLY A 264 18.78 -3.32 2.99
CA GLY A 264 18.74 -2.49 1.78
C GLY A 264 20.09 -2.29 1.08
N VAL A 265 21.19 -2.80 1.64
CA VAL A 265 22.55 -2.54 1.16
C VAL A 265 23.17 -3.81 0.60
N ILE A 266 23.92 -3.67 -0.49
CA ILE A 266 24.67 -4.78 -1.11
C ILE A 266 25.83 -5.16 -0.19
N CYS A 267 25.74 -6.34 0.43
CA CYS A 267 26.75 -6.85 1.36
C CYS A 267 27.69 -7.88 0.73
N HIS A 268 27.27 -8.54 -0.35
CA HIS A 268 28.11 -9.46 -1.11
C HIS A 268 27.76 -9.42 -2.59
N VAL A 269 28.78 -9.54 -3.44
CA VAL A 269 28.67 -9.60 -4.90
C VAL A 269 29.32 -10.90 -5.37
N GLY A 270 28.58 -11.69 -6.14
CA GLY A 270 29.01 -13.01 -6.60
C GLY A 270 30.33 -13.00 -7.38
N ASN A 271 31.03 -14.13 -7.32
CA ASN A 271 32.41 -14.27 -7.82
C ASN A 271 32.58 -14.02 -9.32
N LYS A 272 31.51 -14.14 -10.12
CA LYS A 272 31.54 -13.90 -11.57
C LYS A 272 31.65 -12.42 -11.95
N CYS A 273 31.48 -11.50 -10.99
CA CYS A 273 31.62 -10.07 -11.21
C CYS A 273 33.10 -9.65 -11.22
N PRO A 274 33.54 -8.78 -12.17
CA PRO A 274 34.89 -8.22 -12.14
C PRO A 274 35.19 -7.48 -10.83
N GLU A 275 36.40 -7.64 -10.29
CA GLU A 275 36.75 -7.13 -8.96
C GLU A 275 36.60 -5.60 -8.84
N ALA A 276 36.97 -4.87 -9.90
CA ALA A 276 36.80 -3.42 -9.97
C ALA A 276 35.33 -2.98 -9.85
N LEU A 277 34.39 -3.81 -10.32
CA LEU A 277 32.96 -3.55 -10.21
C LEU A 277 32.44 -3.95 -8.83
N LYS A 278 32.93 -5.06 -8.24
CA LYS A 278 32.57 -5.45 -6.86
C LYS A 278 32.84 -4.33 -5.86
N VAL A 279 34.02 -3.71 -5.92
CA VAL A 279 34.41 -2.61 -5.03
C VAL A 279 33.46 -1.42 -5.14
N LYS A 280 32.91 -1.15 -6.34
CA LYS A 280 31.96 -0.05 -6.56
C LYS A 280 30.56 -0.35 -6.05
N LEU A 281 30.16 -1.63 -6.04
CA LEU A 281 28.81 -2.08 -5.66
C LEU A 281 28.68 -2.33 -4.15
N LEU A 282 29.72 -2.86 -3.51
CA LEU A 282 29.67 -3.17 -2.08
C LEU A 282 29.38 -1.92 -1.24
N GLY A 283 28.43 -2.02 -0.31
CA GLY A 283 28.02 -0.91 0.55
C GLY A 283 27.07 0.09 -0.12
N LYS A 284 26.74 -0.07 -1.41
CA LYS A 284 25.73 0.75 -2.09
C LYS A 284 24.32 0.22 -1.85
N LYS A 285 23.33 1.12 -1.92
CA LYS A 285 21.93 0.72 -1.97
C LYS A 285 21.63 0.19 -3.36
N LEU A 286 20.77 -0.82 -3.47
CA LEU A 286 20.38 -1.33 -4.79
C LEU A 286 19.66 -0.24 -5.62
N SER A 287 18.92 0.65 -4.95
CA SER A 287 18.27 1.80 -5.60
C SER A 287 19.24 2.73 -6.32
N ASP A 288 20.50 2.79 -5.88
CA ASP A 288 21.51 3.69 -6.48
C ASP A 288 22.03 3.16 -7.82
N LEU A 289 21.61 1.95 -8.23
CA LEU A 289 22.02 1.32 -9.49
C LEU A 289 21.07 1.59 -10.65
N PHE A 290 19.92 2.23 -10.38
CA PHE A 290 18.87 2.50 -11.36
C PHE A 290 18.75 3.99 -11.66
#